data_AF-A0A379ECE8-F1
#
_entry.id   AF-A0A379ECE8-F1
#
_cell.length_a   1.000
_cell.length_b   1.000
_cell.length_c   1.000
_cell.angle_alpha   90.00
_cell.angle_beta   90.00
_cell.angle_gamma   90.00
#
_symmetry.space_group_name_H-M   'P 1'
#
loop_
_entity.id
_entity.type
_entity.pdbx_description
1 polymer ?
#
loop_
_entity_poly.entity_id
_entity_poly.type
_entity_poly.pdbx_seq_one_letter_code
_entity_poly.pdbx_strand_id
1 'polypeptide(L)'
;MGQQGITKASDFDRFTGNVNITHKDGRFGLNAKTMFALTDQNVNGEGTGFSSPIMAIAMSVSPSSYPYNKDGSYAKYFPAINGHNPLQVLDINVNNNRMTRILPSVEFTYDILPASI
;
A
#
# COMPACT_ATOMS: atom_id res chain seq x y z
N MET A 1 -8.78 7.07 -1.93
CA MET A 1 -8.34 7.34 -0.54
C MET A 1 -6.83 7.29 -0.56
N GLY A 2 -6.18 8.33 -0.05
CA GLY A 2 -4.73 8.37 0.06
C GLY A 2 -4.32 8.55 1.51
N GLN A 3 -3.31 7.80 1.93
CA GLN A 3 -2.73 7.84 3.26
C GLN A 3 -1.24 8.10 3.12
N GLN A 4 -0.79 9.20 3.71
CA GLN A 4 0.64 9.41 3.93
C GLN A 4 1.07 8.63 5.17
N GLY A 5 2.10 7.80 5.03
CA GLY A 5 2.67 7.09 6.17
C GLY A 5 3.42 8.04 7.10
N ILE A 6 3.57 7.63 8.37
CA ILE A 6 4.33 8.38 9.39
C ILE A 6 5.85 8.35 9.14
N THR A 7 6.28 7.54 8.19
CA THR A 7 7.67 7.37 7.76
C THR A 7 7.80 7.72 6.28
N LYS A 8 8.95 8.25 5.88
CA LYS A 8 9.26 8.48 4.46
C LYS A 8 9.18 7.15 3.70
N ALA A 9 8.63 7.14 2.48
CA ALA A 9 8.44 5.94 1.63
C ALA A 9 7.44 4.88 2.17
N SER A 10 6.43 5.29 2.94
CA SER A 10 5.39 4.39 3.47
C SER A 10 3.95 4.81 3.15
N ASP A 11 3.74 5.47 2.01
CA ASP A 11 2.41 5.91 1.58
C ASP A 11 1.57 4.76 0.99
N PHE A 12 0.25 4.99 0.98
CA PHE A 12 -0.73 4.05 0.45
C PHE A 12 -1.87 4.81 -0.22
N ASP A 13 -2.06 4.55 -1.51
CA ASP A 13 -3.15 5.09 -2.30
C ASP A 13 -4.04 3.97 -2.81
N ARG A 14 -5.36 4.14 -2.64
CA ARG A 14 -6.35 3.18 -3.12
C ARG A 14 -7.53 3.86 -3.80
N PHE A 15 -7.79 3.44 -5.03
CA PHE A 15 -9.01 3.73 -5.77
C PHE A 15 -9.91 2.50 -5.76
N THR A 16 -11.18 2.68 -5.39
CA THR A 16 -12.16 1.59 -5.37
C THR A 16 -13.44 2.01 -6.03
N GLY A 17 -14.10 1.08 -6.70
CA GLY A 17 -15.48 1.25 -7.15
C GLY A 17 -16.27 -0.04 -7.00
N ASN A 18 -17.58 0.13 -6.95
CA ASN A 18 -18.52 -0.97 -6.93
C ASN A 18 -19.64 -0.70 -7.94
N VAL A 19 -20.09 -1.76 -8.62
CA VAL A 19 -21.21 -1.74 -9.53
C VAL A 19 -22.14 -2.87 -9.13
N ASN A 20 -23.41 -2.55 -8.93
CA ASN A 20 -24.46 -3.50 -8.57
C ASN A 20 -25.63 -3.30 -9.53
N ILE A 21 -25.96 -4.33 -10.29
CA ILE A 21 -27.08 -4.34 -11.23
C ILE A 21 -28.02 -5.47 -10.81
N THR A 22 -29.28 -5.15 -10.59
CA THR A 22 -30.33 -6.13 -10.29
C THR A 22 -31.48 -5.92 -11.25
N HIS A 23 -31.91 -6.98 -11.91
CA HIS A 23 -33.05 -6.99 -12.80
C HIS A 23 -33.97 -8.13 -12.39
N LYS A 24 -35.27 -7.83 -12.22
CA LYS A 24 -36.29 -8.84 -11.95
C LYS A 24 -37.40 -8.67 -12.97
N ASP A 25 -37.76 -9.76 -13.64
CA ASP A 25 -38.87 -9.81 -14.58
C ASP A 25 -39.68 -11.10 -14.37
N GLY A 26 -40.90 -10.95 -13.85
CA GLY A 26 -41.76 -12.06 -13.45
C GLY A 26 -41.07 -13.01 -12.47
N ARG A 27 -40.86 -14.25 -12.92
CA ARG A 27 -40.21 -15.34 -12.15
C ARG A 27 -38.69 -15.32 -12.25
N PHE A 28 -38.12 -14.48 -13.11
CA PHE A 28 -36.68 -14.42 -13.33
C PHE A 28 -36.06 -13.28 -12.54
N GLY A 29 -34.92 -13.55 -11.93
CA GLY A 29 -34.06 -12.53 -11.36
C GLY A 29 -32.63 -12.69 -11.85
N LEU A 30 -31.97 -11.57 -12.10
CA LEU A 30 -30.56 -11.48 -12.41
C LEU A 30 -29.93 -10.45 -11.47
N ASN A 31 -28.84 -10.83 -10.83
CA ASN A 31 -28.09 -9.96 -9.94
C ASN A 31 -26.61 -10.05 -10.27
N ALA A 32 -26.05 -8.97 -10.78
CA ALA A 32 -24.64 -8.84 -11.11
C ALA A 32 -23.99 -7.82 -10.17
N LYS A 33 -22.91 -8.22 -9.50
CA LYS A 33 -22.14 -7.38 -8.59
C LYS A 33 -20.68 -7.43 -8.96
N THR A 34 -20.01 -6.29 -8.93
CA THR A 34 -18.58 -6.20 -9.14
C THR A 34 -17.99 -5.16 -8.21
N MET A 35 -16.88 -5.52 -7.57
CA MET A 35 -16.00 -4.56 -6.90
C MET A 35 -14.67 -4.54 -7.62
N PHE A 36 -14.10 -3.36 -7.83
CA PHE A 36 -12.73 -3.20 -8.28
C PHE A 36 -11.94 -2.32 -7.32
N ALA A 37 -10.66 -2.61 -7.18
CA ALA A 37 -9.71 -1.84 -6.40
C ALA A 37 -8.37 -1.76 -7.12
N LEU A 38 -7.84 -0.56 -7.23
CA LEU A 38 -6.47 -0.26 -7.65
C LEU A 38 -5.75 0.29 -6.43
N THR A 39 -4.60 -0.28 -6.12
CA THR A 39 -3.79 0.10 -4.97
C THR A 39 -2.37 0.38 -5.43
N ASP A 40 -1.79 1.49 -4.99
CA ASP A 40 -0.36 1.79 -5.04
C ASP A 40 0.13 1.95 -3.60
N GLN A 41 1.20 1.25 -3.23
CA GLN A 41 1.71 1.25 -1.86
C GLN A 41 3.22 1.28 -1.88
N ASN A 42 3.80 2.27 -1.22
CA ASN A 42 5.21 2.30 -0.91
C ASN A 42 5.44 1.64 0.46
N VAL A 43 6.46 0.79 0.55
CA VAL A 43 6.81 0.10 1.79
C VAL A 43 8.29 0.30 2.09
N ASN A 44 8.60 0.60 3.34
CA ASN A 44 9.97 0.66 3.82
C ASN A 44 10.60 -0.74 3.73
N GLY A 45 11.81 -0.87 3.18
CA GLY A 45 12.55 -2.13 3.24
C GLY A 45 12.99 -2.44 4.68
N GLU A 46 12.38 -3.41 5.36
CA GLU A 46 12.67 -3.74 6.77
C GLU A 46 13.78 -4.79 6.99
N GLY A 47 14.58 -5.10 5.96
CA GLY A 47 15.72 -6.01 6.07
C GLY A 47 16.99 -5.36 6.64
N THR A 48 18.15 -5.96 6.37
CA THR A 48 19.50 -5.45 6.75
C THR A 48 19.91 -4.16 6.02
N GLY A 49 19.02 -3.57 5.23
CA GLY A 49 19.27 -2.32 4.51
C GLY A 49 19.21 -1.07 5.40
N PHE A 50 18.69 -1.15 6.63
CA PHE A 50 18.48 0.00 7.52
C PHE A 50 17.53 1.08 6.94
N SER A 51 16.70 0.70 5.97
CA SER A 51 15.66 1.54 5.34
C SER A 51 14.40 1.73 6.18
N SER A 52 14.26 1.07 7.33
CA SER A 52 13.21 1.40 8.30
C SER A 52 13.68 2.61 9.13
N PRO A 53 13.02 3.78 9.04
CA PRO A 53 13.44 4.96 9.80
C PRO A 53 13.36 4.72 11.31
N ILE A 54 12.39 3.91 11.74
CA ILE A 54 12.19 3.57 13.15
C ILE A 54 13.37 2.74 13.66
N MET A 55 13.78 1.71 12.92
CA MET A 55 14.93 0.89 13.30
C MET A 55 16.23 1.71 13.31
N ALA A 56 16.43 2.55 12.29
CA ALA A 56 17.59 3.43 12.22
C ALA A 56 17.67 4.33 13.46
N ILE A 57 16.60 5.08 13.76
CA ILE A 57 16.52 6.00 14.91
C ILE A 57 16.65 5.26 16.24
N ALA A 58 15.97 4.13 16.40
CA ALA A 58 15.89 3.43 17.68
C ALA A 58 17.19 2.72 18.08
N MET A 59 17.99 2.25 17.11
CA MET A 59 19.07 1.30 17.41
C MET A 59 20.46 1.73 16.91
N SER A 60 20.59 2.79 16.11
CA SER A 60 21.72 2.81 15.17
C SER A 60 22.25 4.17 14.71
N VAL A 61 21.61 5.28 15.10
CA VAL A 61 22.14 6.63 14.82
C VAL A 61 22.50 7.33 16.12
N SER A 62 23.75 7.80 16.20
CA SER A 62 24.15 8.72 17.27
C SER A 62 23.54 10.11 17.01
N PRO A 63 23.08 10.83 18.04
CA PRO A 63 22.67 12.24 17.90
C PRO A 63 23.77 13.15 17.34
N SER A 64 25.04 12.71 17.38
CA SER A 64 26.19 13.45 16.84
C SER A 64 26.52 13.09 15.39
N SER A 65 25.82 12.13 14.77
CA SER A 65 25.97 11.77 13.37
C SER A 65 25.07 12.65 12.50
N TYR A 66 25.64 13.27 11.47
CA TYR A 66 24.91 14.12 10.53
C TYR A 66 24.64 13.37 9.22
N PRO A 67 23.47 13.55 8.57
CA PRO A 67 23.11 12.85 7.34
C PRO A 67 23.87 13.35 6.10
N TYR A 68 24.40 14.58 6.13
CA TYR A 68 25.12 15.18 5.02
C TYR A 68 26.50 15.67 5.44
N ASN A 69 27.46 15.60 4.53
CA ASN A 69 28.74 16.30 4.64
C ASN A 69 28.55 17.80 4.32
N LYS A 70 29.59 18.62 4.57
CA LYS A 70 29.55 20.07 4.29
C LYS A 70 29.34 20.40 2.82
N ASP A 71 29.69 19.49 1.91
CA ASP A 71 29.51 19.61 0.47
C ASP A 71 28.12 19.15 -0.03
N GLY A 72 27.24 18.71 0.88
CA GLY A 72 25.89 18.22 0.56
C GLY A 72 25.81 16.74 0.16
N SER A 73 26.94 16.03 0.07
CA SER A 73 26.94 14.58 -0.18
C SER A 73 26.47 13.80 1.06
N TYR A 74 25.95 12.58 0.86
CA TYR A 74 25.58 11.70 1.99
C TYR A 74 26.79 11.36 2.84
N ALA A 75 26.69 11.61 4.15
CA ALA A 75 27.73 11.23 5.10
C ALA A 75 27.80 9.69 5.25
N LYS A 76 28.97 9.16 5.61
CA LYS A 76 29.19 7.72 5.84
C LYS A 76 29.53 7.39 7.31
N TYR A 77 29.51 8.37 8.20
CA TYR A 77 29.89 8.17 9.61
C TYR A 77 28.71 7.67 10.44
N PHE A 78 28.37 6.39 10.22
CA PHE A 78 27.33 5.66 10.95
C PHE A 78 27.89 4.32 11.47
N PRO A 79 28.74 4.34 12.52
CA PRO A 79 29.50 3.18 12.95
C PRO A 79 28.63 1.99 13.40
N ALA A 80 27.46 2.25 13.97
CA ALA A 80 26.54 1.18 14.42
C ALA A 80 25.87 0.41 13.26
N ILE A 81 25.91 0.95 12.04
CA ILE A 81 25.30 0.37 10.83
C ILE A 81 26.29 0.31 9.67
N ASN A 82 27.55 0.02 9.99
CA ASN A 82 28.60 -0.23 9.01
C ASN A 82 28.78 0.91 7.98
N GLY A 83 28.53 2.15 8.41
CA GLY A 83 28.66 3.35 7.57
C GLY A 83 27.51 3.59 6.60
N HIS A 84 26.43 2.80 6.66
CA HIS A 84 25.22 3.05 5.87
C HIS A 84 24.50 4.29 6.40
N ASN A 85 24.15 5.20 5.50
CA ASN A 85 23.38 6.38 5.84
C ASN A 85 21.88 6.07 5.75
N PRO A 86 21.11 6.12 6.85
CA PRO A 86 19.69 5.76 6.82
C PRO A 86 18.87 6.60 5.86
N LEU A 87 19.19 7.90 5.74
CA LEU A 87 18.49 8.81 4.82
C LEU A 87 18.79 8.45 3.37
N GLN A 88 20.04 8.09 3.06
CA GLN A 88 20.41 7.62 1.73
C GLN A 88 19.65 6.35 1.34
N VAL A 89 19.55 5.38 2.26
CA VAL A 89 18.85 4.13 1.99
C VAL A 89 17.36 4.39 1.80
N LEU A 90 16.75 5.26 2.62
CA LEU A 90 15.35 5.67 2.46
C LEU A 90 15.06 6.34 1.11
N ASP A 91 15.98 7.15 0.60
CA ASP A 91 15.78 7.90 -0.63
C ASP A 91 15.96 7.03 -1.88
N ILE A 92 16.76 5.97 -1.78
CA ILE A 92 17.14 5.13 -2.93
C ILE A 92 16.35 3.80 -2.94
N ASN A 93 16.03 3.25 -1.78
CA ASN A 93 15.40 1.92 -1.64
C ASN A 93 13.88 2.04 -1.49
N VAL A 94 13.23 2.60 -2.51
CA VAL A 94 11.77 2.72 -2.55
C VAL A 94 11.21 1.41 -3.12
N ASN A 95 10.38 0.72 -2.34
CA ASN A 95 9.70 -0.50 -2.78
C ASN A 95 8.23 -0.19 -3.03
N ASN A 96 7.84 -0.18 -4.29
CA ASN A 96 6.50 0.19 -4.71
C ASN A 96 5.74 -1.06 -5.14
N ASN A 97 4.60 -1.31 -4.50
CA ASN A 97 3.71 -2.40 -4.84
C ASN A 97 2.43 -1.87 -5.45
N ARG A 98 2.15 -2.28 -6.69
CA ARG A 98 0.92 -1.95 -7.40
C ARG A 98 0.04 -3.17 -7.53
N MET A 99 -1.19 -3.08 -7.04
CA MET A 99 -2.14 -4.18 -7.02
C MET A 99 -3.46 -3.78 -7.68
N THR A 100 -3.97 -4.65 -8.55
CA THR A 100 -5.32 -4.57 -9.11
C THR A 100 -6.12 -5.77 -8.63
N ARG A 101 -7.32 -5.53 -8.12
CA ARG A 101 -8.25 -6.58 -7.69
C ARG A 101 -9.64 -6.33 -8.26
N ILE A 102 -10.24 -7.37 -8.81
CA ILE A 102 -11.62 -7.36 -9.32
C ILE A 102 -12.35 -8.58 -8.74
N LEU A 103 -13.54 -8.38 -8.19
CA LEU A 103 -14.37 -9.41 -7.58
C LEU A 103 -15.78 -9.39 -8.21
N PRO A 104 -15.99 -10.13 -9.31
CA PRO A 104 -17.30 -10.25 -9.93
C PRO A 104 -18.13 -11.36 -9.29
N SER A 105 -19.44 -11.16 -9.22
CA SER A 105 -20.44 -12.16 -8.86
C SER A 105 -21.66 -11.99 -9.76
N VAL A 106 -22.20 -13.09 -10.24
CA VAL A 106 -23.44 -13.12 -11.01
C VAL A 106 -24.32 -14.22 -10.43
N GLU A 107 -25.56 -13.85 -10.14
CA GLU A 107 -26.58 -14.74 -9.63
C GLU A 107 -27.80 -14.67 -10.55
N PHE A 108 -28.34 -15.85 -10.85
CA PHE A 108 -29.57 -16.01 -11.59
C PHE A 108 -30.56 -16.76 -10.71
N THR A 109 -31.79 -16.25 -10.63
CA THR A 109 -32.87 -16.83 -9.85
C THR A 109 -34.08 -17.12 -10.74
N TYR A 110 -34.74 -18.25 -10.46
CA TYR A 110 -35.99 -18.64 -11.09
C TYR A 110 -36.99 -19.12 -10.03
N ASP A 111 -38.07 -18.37 -9.90
CA ASP A 111 -39.16 -18.69 -8.98
C ASP A 111 -40.07 -19.76 -9.61
N ILE A 112 -40.03 -20.99 -9.08
CA ILE A 112 -40.81 -22.13 -9.60
C ILE A 112 -42.32 -21.89 -9.43
N LEU A 113 -42.72 -21.26 -8.33
CA LEU A 113 -44.09 -20.85 -8.05
C LEU A 113 -44.20 -19.32 -8.19
N PRO A 114 -45.37 -18.78 -8.59
CA PRO A 114 -45.59 -17.34 -8.54
C PRO A 114 -45.40 -16.83 -7.11
N ALA A 115 -44.87 -15.62 -6.95
CA ALA A 115 -44.84 -14.95 -5.65
C ALA A 115 -46.28 -14.84 -5.12
N SER A 116 -46.56 -15.48 -3.97
CA SER A 116 -47.85 -15.39 -3.29
C SER A 116 -48.14 -13.95 -2.89
N ILE A 117 -49.38 -13.50 -3.11
CA ILE A 117 -49.92 -12.19 -2.68
C ILE A 117 -50.00 -12.13 -1.16
#